data_AF-A0A7V3W1A0-F1
#
_entry.id   AF-A0A7V3W1A0-F1
#
_cell.length_a   1.000
_cell.length_b   1.000
_cell.length_c   1.000
_cell.angle_alpha   90.00
_cell.angle_beta   90.00
_cell.angle_gamma   90.00
#
_symmetry.space_group_name_H-M   'P 1'
#
loop_
_entity.id
_entity.type
_entity.pdbx_description
1 polymer ?
#
loop_
_entity_poly.entity_id
_entity_poly.type
_entity_poly.pdbx_seq_one_letter_code
_entity_poly.pdbx_strand_id
1 'polypeptide(L)'
;KLVGIVTDRDIKAASPSAATTLDMHELLYLLAKIKVKEIMTKDPITICEDDTVEEAAVMMLRHKISHLPVLSEKKELVGLITETDIFKVLTILTGVYRGGVQFGFELEDRSGSIKEVADVIREFGGRMCSILTSYEDAREGYRKVFIRVLNLDKKRLKELQSRLEKEFRLLYVVDSSEKKHIHGV
;
A
#
# COMPACT_ATOMS: atom_id res chain seq x y z
N LYS A 1 21.59 -20.53 4.43
CA LYS A 1 22.14 -19.16 4.62
C LYS A 1 21.83 -18.33 3.39
N LEU A 2 21.19 -17.17 3.55
CA LEU A 2 20.99 -16.20 2.47
C LEU A 2 22.35 -15.55 2.14
N VAL A 3 22.71 -15.52 0.86
CA VAL A 3 24.03 -15.03 0.40
C VAL A 3 23.95 -13.92 -0.64
N GLY A 4 22.75 -13.64 -1.16
CA GLY A 4 22.51 -12.59 -2.13
C GLY A 4 21.09 -12.64 -2.67
N ILE A 5 20.71 -11.58 -3.37
CA ILE A 5 19.47 -11.49 -4.14
C ILE A 5 19.79 -11.07 -5.57
N VAL A 6 19.04 -11.59 -6.53
CA VAL A 6 19.11 -11.17 -7.94
C VAL A 6 17.75 -10.64 -8.33
N THR A 7 17.74 -9.48 -8.96
CA THR A 7 16.55 -8.85 -9.53
C THR A 7 16.60 -8.88 -11.05
N ASP A 8 15.45 -8.65 -11.70
CA ASP A 8 15.40 -8.45 -13.16
C ASP A 8 16.33 -7.32 -13.62
N ARG A 9 16.52 -6.27 -12.80
CA ARG A 9 17.45 -5.18 -13.09
C ARG A 9 18.90 -5.67 -13.12
N ASP A 10 19.29 -6.54 -12.18
CA ASP A 10 20.64 -7.10 -12.14
C ASP A 10 20.92 -7.96 -13.39
N ILE A 11 19.92 -8.76 -13.80
CA ILE A 11 20.00 -9.57 -15.03
C ILE A 11 20.11 -8.69 -16.28
N LYS A 12 19.31 -7.63 -16.36
CA LYS A 12 19.34 -6.67 -17.49
C LYS A 12 20.64 -5.89 -17.54
N ALA A 13 21.20 -5.50 -16.40
CA ALA A 13 22.48 -4.81 -16.32
C ALA A 13 23.65 -5.71 -16.73
N ALA A 14 23.54 -7.02 -16.49
CA ALA A 14 24.53 -8.02 -16.91
C ALA A 14 24.35 -8.46 -18.37
N SER A 15 23.16 -8.26 -18.94
CA SER A 15 22.88 -8.56 -20.35
C SER A 15 23.62 -7.58 -21.27
N PRO A 16 24.28 -8.06 -22.33
CA PRO A 16 24.96 -7.17 -23.26
C PRO A 16 23.97 -6.24 -23.99
N SER A 17 24.39 -5.01 -24.26
CA SER A 17 23.54 -4.00 -24.89
C SER A 17 23.18 -4.38 -26.32
N ALA A 18 21.95 -4.09 -26.73
CA ALA A 18 21.49 -4.24 -28.12
C ALA A 18 22.28 -3.38 -29.13
N ALA A 19 23.03 -2.37 -28.66
CA ALA A 19 23.90 -1.54 -29.49
C ALA A 19 25.31 -2.12 -29.69
N THR A 20 25.61 -3.31 -29.15
CA THR A 20 26.94 -3.92 -29.26
C THR A 20 27.12 -4.60 -30.61
N THR A 21 28.30 -4.49 -31.20
CA THR A 21 28.66 -5.13 -32.49
C THR A 21 29.08 -6.60 -32.35
N LEU A 22 28.68 -7.27 -31.27
CA LEU A 22 29.04 -8.67 -30.99
C LEU A 22 28.28 -9.61 -31.94
N ASP A 23 28.95 -10.67 -32.38
CA ASP A 23 28.27 -11.76 -33.06
C ASP A 23 27.34 -12.53 -32.09
N MET A 24 26.25 -13.10 -32.61
CA MET A 24 25.27 -13.83 -31.81
C MET A 24 25.88 -14.99 -31.03
N HIS A 25 26.89 -15.68 -31.57
CA HIS A 25 27.57 -16.76 -30.87
C HIS A 25 28.41 -16.26 -29.70
N GLU A 26 29.09 -15.11 -29.85
CA GLU A 26 29.86 -14.47 -28.79
C GLU A 26 28.96 -13.97 -27.67
N LEU A 27 27.81 -13.37 -28.03
CA LEU A 27 26.79 -12.94 -27.09
C LEU A 27 26.28 -14.09 -26.22
N LEU A 28 25.89 -15.21 -26.85
CA LEU A 28 25.39 -16.40 -26.16
C LEU A 28 26.48 -17.02 -25.27
N TYR A 29 27.73 -17.05 -25.74
CA TYR A 29 28.86 -17.56 -24.96
C TYR A 29 29.12 -16.75 -23.69
N LEU A 30 29.07 -15.41 -23.78
CA LEU A 30 29.24 -14.52 -22.64
C LEU A 30 28.11 -14.70 -21.63
N LEU A 31 26.85 -14.66 -22.11
CA LEU A 31 25.67 -14.87 -21.26
C LEU A 31 25.71 -16.23 -20.53
N ALA A 32 26.13 -17.30 -21.23
CA ALA A 32 26.25 -18.63 -20.64
C ALA A 32 27.34 -18.74 -19.55
N LYS A 33 28.30 -17.81 -19.52
CA LYS A 33 29.42 -17.82 -18.55
C LYS A 33 29.19 -16.95 -17.32
N ILE A 34 28.27 -15.99 -17.37
CA ILE A 34 27.96 -15.11 -16.24
C ILE A 34 27.41 -15.95 -15.09
N LYS A 35 28.02 -15.83 -13.91
CA LYS A 35 27.55 -16.52 -12.71
C LYS A 35 26.67 -15.61 -11.87
N VAL A 36 25.65 -16.18 -11.22
CA VAL A 36 24.77 -15.45 -10.28
C VAL A 36 25.56 -14.64 -9.25
N LYS A 37 26.63 -15.21 -8.67
CA LYS A 37 27.49 -14.54 -7.68
C LYS A 37 28.19 -13.27 -8.19
N GLU A 38 28.30 -13.11 -9.50
CA GLU A 38 28.93 -11.96 -10.17
C GLU A 38 27.94 -10.80 -10.35
N ILE A 39 26.64 -11.10 -10.37
CA ILE A 39 25.57 -10.12 -10.65
C ILE A 39 24.64 -9.89 -9.45
N MET A 40 24.63 -10.78 -8.46
CA MET A 40 23.75 -10.65 -7.30
C MET A 40 24.17 -9.48 -6.41
N THR A 41 23.17 -8.83 -5.81
CA THR A 41 23.40 -7.95 -4.65
C THR A 41 23.73 -8.83 -3.45
N LYS A 42 24.93 -8.66 -2.90
CA LYS A 42 25.39 -9.36 -1.70
C LYS A 42 24.79 -8.71 -0.46
N ASP A 43 24.63 -9.52 0.59
CA ASP A 43 24.13 -9.10 1.89
C ASP A 43 22.86 -8.21 1.78
N PRO A 44 21.78 -8.76 1.18
CA PRO A 44 20.58 -8.00 0.92
C PRO A 44 19.95 -7.51 2.22
N ILE A 45 19.25 -6.39 2.13
CA ILE A 45 18.42 -5.88 3.23
C ILE A 45 17.28 -6.88 3.45
N THR A 46 17.09 -7.29 4.70
CA THR A 46 16.09 -8.28 5.09
C THR A 46 15.18 -7.74 6.18
N ILE A 47 14.10 -8.48 6.44
CA ILE A 47 13.19 -8.25 7.56
C ILE A 47 12.99 -9.56 8.35
N CYS A 48 12.60 -9.48 9.62
CA CYS A 48 12.23 -10.64 10.42
C CYS A 48 10.79 -11.09 10.14
N GLU A 49 10.49 -12.37 10.36
CA GLU A 49 9.14 -12.93 10.16
C GLU A 49 8.09 -12.39 11.14
N ASP A 50 8.53 -11.84 12.28
CA ASP A 50 7.67 -11.23 13.30
C ASP A 50 7.50 -9.71 13.13
N ASP A 51 8.25 -9.09 12.22
CA ASP A 51 8.12 -7.65 11.93
C ASP A 51 6.82 -7.37 11.17
N THR A 52 6.27 -6.16 11.32
CA THR A 52 4.98 -5.82 10.72
C THR A 52 5.09 -5.45 9.23
N VAL A 53 3.96 -5.50 8.54
CA VAL A 53 3.87 -5.10 7.13
C VAL A 53 4.22 -3.61 6.95
N GLU A 54 3.88 -2.77 7.92
CA GLU A 54 4.24 -1.35 7.95
C GLU A 54 5.75 -1.17 8.04
N GLU A 55 6.45 -1.96 8.85
CA GLU A 55 7.90 -1.93 8.95
C GLU A 55 8.55 -2.36 7.63
N ALA A 56 8.02 -3.41 6.98
CA ALA A 56 8.44 -3.80 5.63
C ALA A 56 8.26 -2.67 4.61
N ALA A 57 7.12 -1.98 4.63
CA ALA A 57 6.86 -0.85 3.76
C ALA A 57 7.84 0.31 4.01
N VAL A 58 8.13 0.63 5.27
CA VAL A 58 9.12 1.66 5.65
C VAL A 58 10.51 1.30 5.13
N MET A 59 10.92 0.04 5.29
CA MET A 59 12.22 -0.44 4.81
C MET A 59 12.31 -0.38 3.28
N MET A 60 11.27 -0.81 2.57
CA MET A 60 11.19 -0.72 1.11
C MET A 60 11.32 0.72 0.62
N LEU A 61 10.55 1.65 1.20
CA LEU A 61 10.58 3.08 0.84
C LEU A 61 11.94 3.72 1.14
N ARG A 62 12.48 3.49 2.35
CA ARG A 62 13.76 4.05 2.78
C ARG A 62 14.90 3.64 1.87
N HIS A 63 14.94 2.36 1.49
CA HIS A 63 16.02 1.80 0.71
C HIS A 63 15.75 1.77 -0.80
N LYS A 64 14.58 2.25 -1.24
CA LYS A 64 14.15 2.28 -2.64
C LYS A 64 14.20 0.88 -3.30
N ILE A 65 13.76 -0.12 -2.54
CA ILE A 65 13.68 -1.52 -2.97
C ILE A 65 12.22 -1.99 -2.93
N SER A 66 11.87 -2.93 -3.81
CA SER A 66 10.50 -3.45 -3.95
C SER A 66 10.30 -4.85 -3.38
N HIS A 67 11.35 -5.45 -2.82
CA HIS A 67 11.34 -6.83 -2.32
C HIS A 67 12.24 -6.92 -1.09
N LEU A 68 11.82 -7.70 -0.10
CA LEU A 68 12.58 -7.99 1.12
C LEU A 68 12.58 -9.50 1.38
N PRO A 69 13.73 -10.16 1.44
CA PRO A 69 13.83 -11.49 2.01
C PRO A 69 13.42 -11.46 3.48
N VAL A 70 12.58 -12.43 3.87
CA VAL A 70 12.09 -12.60 5.24
C VAL A 70 12.91 -13.70 5.91
N LEU A 71 13.49 -13.39 7.06
CA LEU A 71 14.30 -14.31 7.84
C LEU A 71 13.61 -14.68 9.15
N SER A 72 13.73 -15.95 9.56
CA SER A 72 13.37 -16.36 10.92
C SER A 72 14.35 -15.79 11.96
N GLU A 73 14.01 -15.91 13.25
CA GLU A 73 14.92 -15.57 14.35
C GLU A 73 16.29 -16.29 14.24
N LYS A 74 16.31 -17.50 13.66
CA LYS A 74 17.53 -18.29 13.44
C LYS A 74 18.33 -17.88 12.19
N LYS A 75 17.94 -16.78 11.53
CA LYS A 75 18.53 -16.25 10.29
C LYS A 75 18.39 -17.21 9.09
N GLU A 76 17.33 -18.01 9.09
CA GLU A 76 16.98 -18.88 7.97
C GLU A 76 16.01 -18.13 7.05
N LEU A 77 16.18 -18.28 5.73
CA LEU A 77 15.27 -17.67 4.77
C LEU A 77 13.93 -18.42 4.81
N VAL A 78 12.87 -17.74 5.23
CA VAL A 78 11.52 -18.31 5.34
C VAL A 78 10.57 -17.81 4.27
N GLY A 79 10.88 -16.68 3.63
CA GLY A 79 10.02 -16.13 2.59
C GLY A 79 10.58 -14.89 1.91
N LEU A 80 9.72 -14.28 1.10
CA LEU A 80 9.96 -13.03 0.39
C LEU A 80 8.67 -12.22 0.45
N ILE A 81 8.76 -10.95 0.85
CA ILE A 81 7.66 -9.98 0.78
C ILE A 81 7.96 -8.94 -0.30
N THR A 82 6.94 -8.56 -1.06
CA THR A 82 7.07 -7.61 -2.18
C THR A 82 6.20 -6.38 -1.95
N GLU A 83 6.47 -5.29 -2.68
CA GLU A 83 5.61 -4.09 -2.67
C GLU A 83 4.15 -4.42 -3.04
N THR A 84 3.93 -5.42 -3.89
CA THR A 84 2.59 -5.88 -4.26
C THR A 84 1.85 -6.44 -3.05
N ASP A 85 2.54 -7.11 -2.14
CA ASP A 85 1.94 -7.62 -0.90
C ASP A 85 1.58 -6.47 0.05
N ILE A 86 2.40 -5.42 0.10
CA ILE A 86 2.08 -4.18 0.82
C ILE A 86 0.80 -3.54 0.25
N PHE A 87 0.70 -3.43 -1.07
CA PHE A 87 -0.50 -2.88 -1.72
C PHE A 87 -1.75 -3.74 -1.47
N LYS A 88 -1.61 -5.08 -1.45
CA LYS A 88 -2.73 -5.97 -1.08
C LYS A 88 -3.21 -5.70 0.34
N VAL A 89 -2.30 -5.53 1.30
CA VAL A 89 -2.68 -5.22 2.68
C VAL A 89 -3.37 -3.86 2.77
N LEU A 90 -2.85 -2.84 2.07
CA LEU A 90 -3.50 -1.52 2.00
C LEU A 90 -4.93 -1.61 1.45
N THR A 91 -5.16 -2.34 0.36
CA THR A 91 -6.51 -2.46 -0.23
C THR A 91 -7.47 -3.25 0.68
N ILE A 92 -6.96 -4.23 1.44
CA ILE A 92 -7.74 -4.95 2.45
C ILE A 92 -8.12 -4.05 3.62
N LEU A 93 -7.15 -3.35 4.22
CA LEU A 93 -7.35 -2.50 5.41
C LEU A 93 -8.24 -1.28 5.10
N THR A 94 -8.11 -0.69 3.92
CA THR A 94 -9.00 0.40 3.48
C THR A 94 -10.44 -0.08 3.26
N GLY A 95 -10.66 -1.39 3.07
CA GLY A 95 -11.97 -1.97 2.80
C GLY A 95 -12.50 -1.65 1.40
N VAL A 96 -11.65 -1.21 0.46
CA VAL A 96 -12.09 -0.73 -0.87
C VAL A 96 -12.85 -1.80 -1.67
N TYR A 97 -12.50 -3.08 -1.52
CA TYR A 97 -13.20 -4.19 -2.16
C TYR A 97 -14.61 -4.45 -1.63
N ARG A 98 -14.94 -3.93 -0.44
CA ARG A 98 -16.30 -4.00 0.12
C ARG A 98 -17.24 -2.95 -0.49
N GLY A 99 -16.71 -2.02 -1.31
CA GLY A 99 -17.47 -0.91 -1.88
C GLY A 99 -17.82 0.14 -0.82
N GLY A 100 -19.06 0.63 -0.85
CA GLY A 100 -19.58 1.63 0.07
C GLY A 100 -19.16 3.06 -0.28
N VAL A 101 -19.34 3.96 0.68
CA VAL A 101 -19.06 5.39 0.53
C VAL A 101 -17.86 5.77 1.39
N GLN A 102 -16.89 6.47 0.81
CA GLN A 102 -15.77 7.06 1.54
C GLN A 102 -15.97 8.55 1.71
N PHE A 103 -15.88 9.03 2.94
CA PHE A 103 -15.89 10.44 3.28
C PHE A 103 -14.48 10.86 3.69
N GLY A 104 -13.98 11.96 3.14
CA GLY A 104 -12.74 12.59 3.58
C GLY A 104 -13.05 13.86 4.35
N PHE A 105 -12.48 14.02 5.53
CA PHE A 105 -12.64 15.19 6.39
C PHE A 105 -11.29 15.78 6.75
N GLU A 106 -11.26 17.07 7.08
CA GLU A 106 -10.19 17.66 7.88
C GLU A 106 -10.78 18.05 9.25
N LEU A 107 -10.36 17.34 10.30
CA LEU A 107 -10.90 17.49 11.65
C LEU A 107 -9.82 18.05 12.58
N GLU A 108 -10.24 18.80 13.59
CA GLU A 108 -9.35 19.24 14.66
C GLU A 108 -8.75 18.02 15.38
N ASP A 109 -7.46 18.05 15.66
CA ASP A 109 -6.75 16.97 16.36
C ASP A 109 -6.96 17.07 17.87
N ARG A 110 -8.19 16.77 18.28
CA ARG A 110 -8.61 16.71 19.68
C ARG A 110 -9.37 15.43 19.98
N SER A 111 -9.48 15.13 21.26
CA SER A 111 -10.34 14.04 21.73
C SER A 111 -11.79 14.26 21.28
N GLY A 112 -12.43 13.17 20.83
CA GLY A 112 -13.83 13.18 20.41
C GLY A 112 -14.10 13.59 18.96
N SER A 113 -13.15 14.23 18.24
CA SER A 113 -13.43 14.76 16.90
C SER A 113 -13.90 13.70 15.89
N ILE A 114 -13.32 12.50 15.93
CA ILE A 114 -13.74 11.36 15.09
C ILE A 114 -15.11 10.82 15.54
N LYS A 115 -15.38 10.80 16.85
CA LYS A 115 -16.65 10.30 17.40
C LYS A 115 -17.82 11.14 16.90
N GLU A 116 -17.69 12.45 16.91
CA GLU A 116 -18.72 13.39 16.45
C GLU A 116 -19.17 13.08 15.02
N VAL A 117 -18.20 12.93 14.10
CA VAL A 117 -18.48 12.55 12.71
C VAL A 117 -19.07 11.14 12.61
N ALA A 118 -18.51 10.17 13.35
CA ALA A 118 -18.98 8.79 13.34
C ALA A 118 -20.42 8.64 13.84
N ASP A 119 -20.82 9.41 14.85
CA ASP A 119 -22.18 9.43 15.39
C ASP A 119 -23.18 9.94 14.34
N VAL A 120 -22.86 11.05 13.66
CA VAL A 120 -23.71 11.58 12.58
C VAL A 120 -23.89 10.53 11.49
N ILE A 121 -22.83 9.86 11.04
CA ILE A 121 -22.95 8.81 10.03
C ILE A 121 -23.80 7.63 10.52
N ARG A 122 -23.68 7.25 11.80
CA ARG A 122 -24.45 6.16 12.40
C ARG A 122 -25.94 6.46 12.51
N GLU A 123 -26.33 7.70 12.76
CA GLU A 123 -27.74 8.14 12.76
C GLU A 123 -28.41 7.92 11.38
N PHE A 124 -27.60 7.88 10.32
CA PHE A 124 -28.04 7.56 8.96
C PHE A 124 -27.96 6.06 8.63
N GLY A 125 -27.65 5.21 9.61
CA GLY A 125 -27.53 3.76 9.45
C GLY A 125 -26.19 3.30 8.89
N GLY A 126 -25.24 4.21 8.72
CA GLY A 126 -23.91 3.89 8.19
C GLY A 126 -23.11 3.01 9.14
N ARG A 127 -22.57 1.89 8.63
CA ARG A 127 -21.66 1.00 9.37
C ARG A 127 -20.22 1.34 9.02
N MET A 128 -19.41 1.68 10.02
CA MET A 128 -17.98 1.92 9.84
C MET A 128 -17.30 0.69 9.25
N CYS A 129 -16.51 0.89 8.20
CA CYS A 129 -15.67 -0.14 7.57
C CYS A 129 -14.20 0.10 7.88
N SER A 130 -13.72 1.31 7.67
CA SER A 130 -12.37 1.72 7.99
C SER A 130 -12.35 3.19 8.39
N ILE A 131 -11.45 3.54 9.29
CA ILE A 131 -11.13 4.91 9.67
C ILE A 131 -9.61 5.01 9.55
N LEU A 132 -9.16 5.82 8.59
CA LEU A 132 -7.74 6.10 8.37
C LEU A 132 -7.48 7.56 8.65
N THR A 133 -6.28 7.87 9.13
CA THR A 133 -5.89 9.25 9.43
C THR A 133 -4.56 9.59 8.78
N SER A 134 -4.39 10.87 8.45
CA SER A 134 -3.11 11.40 8.00
C SER A 134 -2.95 12.83 8.52
N TYR A 135 -1.75 13.14 8.96
CA TYR A 135 -1.33 14.49 9.33
C TYR A 135 -0.72 15.24 8.14
N GLU A 136 -0.42 14.53 7.05
CA GLU A 136 0.19 15.11 5.84
C GLU A 136 -0.75 16.10 5.16
N ASP A 137 -0.21 17.26 4.81
CA ASP A 137 -0.90 18.38 4.16
C ASP A 137 -2.19 18.81 4.91
N ALA A 138 -2.25 18.64 6.24
CA ALA A 138 -3.31 19.17 7.08
C ALA A 138 -2.89 20.52 7.69
N ARG A 139 -3.86 21.36 8.03
CA ARG A 139 -3.57 22.58 8.82
C ARG A 139 -2.99 22.22 10.20
N GLU A 140 -2.19 23.10 10.76
CA GLU A 140 -1.67 22.96 12.12
C GLU A 140 -2.82 22.80 13.13
N GLY A 141 -2.72 21.80 14.01
CA GLY A 141 -3.80 21.43 14.94
C GLY A 141 -4.96 20.63 14.31
N TYR A 142 -4.85 20.23 13.05
CA TYR A 142 -5.83 19.41 12.34
C TYR A 142 -5.20 18.12 11.79
N ARG A 143 -6.05 17.16 11.45
CA ARG A 143 -5.71 15.93 10.73
C ARG A 143 -6.76 15.61 9.69
N LYS A 144 -6.35 14.92 8.63
CA LYS A 144 -7.28 14.33 7.67
C LYS A 144 -7.80 13.00 8.19
N VAL A 145 -9.09 12.78 8.06
CA VAL A 145 -9.77 11.55 8.46
C VAL A 145 -10.56 11.01 7.28
N PHE A 146 -10.29 9.77 6.91
CA PHE A 146 -10.96 9.07 5.82
C PHE A 146 -11.78 7.95 6.40
N ILE A 147 -13.10 8.06 6.27
CA ILE A 147 -14.05 7.09 6.82
C ILE A 147 -14.75 6.38 5.68
N ARG A 148 -14.51 5.08 5.54
CA ARG A 148 -15.30 4.24 4.65
C ARG A 148 -16.49 3.67 5.42
N VAL A 149 -17.66 3.77 4.81
CA VAL A 149 -18.94 3.43 5.41
C VAL A 149 -19.69 2.48 4.48
N LEU A 150 -20.27 1.44 5.06
CA LEU A 150 -21.11 0.47 4.39
C LEU A 150 -22.57 0.65 4.81
N ASN A 151 -23.49 0.03 4.06
CA ASN A 151 -24.92 -0.01 4.37
C ASN A 151 -25.62 1.37 4.45
N LEU A 152 -25.10 2.38 3.77
CA LEU A 152 -25.80 3.66 3.63
C LEU A 152 -26.91 3.56 2.58
N ASP A 153 -28.11 4.04 2.94
CA ASP A 153 -29.19 4.20 1.97
C ASP A 153 -28.86 5.37 1.02
N LYS A 154 -28.77 5.07 -0.28
CA LYS A 154 -28.50 6.05 -1.34
C LYS A 154 -29.50 7.21 -1.34
N LYS A 155 -30.75 6.97 -0.95
CA LYS A 155 -31.77 8.03 -0.89
C LYS A 155 -31.44 9.06 0.18
N ARG A 156 -30.79 8.63 1.26
CA ARG A 156 -30.38 9.47 2.40
C ARG A 156 -28.95 10.00 2.29
N LEU A 157 -28.18 9.54 1.30
CA LEU A 157 -26.78 9.97 1.14
C LEU A 157 -26.64 11.48 0.92
N LYS A 158 -27.51 12.08 0.11
CA LYS A 158 -27.50 13.54 -0.12
C LYS A 158 -27.83 14.33 1.15
N GLU A 159 -28.76 13.84 1.96
CA GLU A 159 -29.13 14.44 3.23
C GLU A 159 -27.98 14.35 4.24
N LEU A 160 -27.36 13.17 4.36
CA LEU A 160 -26.18 12.96 5.19
C LEU A 160 -25.03 13.87 4.76
N GLN A 161 -24.72 13.93 3.47
CA GLN A 161 -23.66 14.78 2.94
C GLN A 161 -23.91 16.25 3.28
N SER A 162 -25.14 16.76 3.06
CA SER A 162 -25.48 18.14 3.39
C SER A 162 -25.35 18.44 4.89
N ARG A 163 -25.68 17.48 5.77
CA ARG A 163 -25.47 17.63 7.21
C ARG A 163 -23.98 17.67 7.58
N LEU A 164 -23.19 16.75 7.01
CA LEU A 164 -21.75 16.68 7.24
C LEU A 164 -21.01 17.94 6.76
N GLU A 165 -21.39 18.51 5.61
CA GLU A 165 -20.81 19.75 5.09
C GLU A 165 -21.11 20.98 5.96
N LYS A 166 -22.23 20.98 6.68
CA LYS A 166 -22.61 22.05 7.59
C LYS A 166 -21.89 21.96 8.94
N GLU A 167 -21.69 20.74 9.44
CA GLU A 167 -21.13 20.50 10.77
C GLU A 167 -19.60 20.34 10.75
N PHE A 168 -19.01 19.90 9.63
CA PHE A 168 -17.59 19.57 9.54
C PHE A 168 -16.96 20.07 8.24
N ARG A 169 -15.63 20.19 8.22
CA ARG A 169 -14.88 20.43 6.99
C ARG A 169 -14.77 19.14 6.19
N LEU A 170 -15.79 18.87 5.38
CA LEU A 170 -15.82 17.78 4.41
C LEU A 170 -14.93 18.13 3.20
N LEU A 171 -13.95 17.28 2.90
CA LEU A 171 -13.03 17.43 1.77
C LEU A 171 -13.60 16.82 0.49
N TYR A 172 -14.15 15.61 0.60
CA TYR A 172 -14.75 14.90 -0.53
C TYR A 172 -15.65 13.75 -0.08
N VAL A 173 -16.48 13.28 -1.01
CA VAL A 173 -17.27 12.04 -0.90
C VAL A 173 -17.05 11.20 -2.15
N VAL A 174 -16.75 9.92 -1.98
CA VAL A 174 -16.62 8.96 -3.08
C VAL A 174 -17.58 7.80 -2.84
N ASP A 175 -18.61 7.68 -3.68
CA ASP A 175 -19.49 6.50 -3.70
C ASP A 175 -18.90 5.43 -4.62
N SER A 176 -18.57 4.28 -4.03
CA SER A 176 -18.06 3.09 -4.72
C SER A 176 -19.01 1.89 -4.59
N SER A 177 -20.25 2.12 -4.14
CA SER A 177 -21.25 1.07 -3.92
C SER A 177 -21.66 0.31 -5.19
N GLU A 178 -21.42 0.89 -6.37
CA GLU A 178 -21.72 0.28 -7.68
C GLU A 178 -20.51 -0.34 -8.36
N LYS A 179 -19.29 -0.17 -7.82
CA LYS A 179 -18.07 -0.78 -8.38
C LYS A 179 -18.03 -2.27 -8.04
N LYS A 180 -18.88 -3.06 -8.70
CA LYS A 180 -18.98 -4.52 -8.49
C LYS A 180 -17.73 -5.30 -8.93
N HIS A 181 -16.78 -4.71 -9.66
CA HIS A 181 -15.67 -5.45 -10.27
C HIS A 181 -14.33 -4.77 -10.02
N ILE A 182 -13.77 -5.00 -8.83
CA ILE A 182 -12.32 -4.98 -8.63
C ILE A 182 -11.88 -6.40 -8.23
N HIS A 183 -12.39 -7.41 -8.92
CA HIS A 183 -11.87 -8.78 -8.81
C HIS A 183 -11.13 -9.05 -10.12
N GLY A 184 -9.83 -8.75 -10.08
CA GLY A 184 -8.87 -9.05 -11.14
C GLY A 184 -7.55 -9.41 -10.46
N VAL A 185 -7.53 -10.60 -9.86
CA VAL A 185 -6.31 -11.37 -9.63
C VAL A 185 -6.62 -12.77 -10.11
#